data_AF-E8U908-F1
#
_entry.id   AF-E8U908-F1
#
_cell.length_a   1.000
_cell.length_b   1.000
_cell.length_c   1.000
_cell.angle_alpha   90.00
_cell.angle_beta   90.00
_cell.angle_gamma   90.00
#
_symmetry.space_group_name_H-M   'P 1'
#
loop_
_entity.id
_entity.type
_entity.pdbx_description
1 polymer ?
#
loop_
_entity_poly.entity_id
_entity_poly.type
_entity_poly.pdbx_seq_one_letter_code
_entity_poly.pdbx_strand_id
1 'polypeptide(L)'
;MTTSDLDVPPTPEGTALARATAEDRATDAATLARLADHPDPGVRERVTAHPNTPAHVLEDLGAAYPAAYLRNPALTLLRLARPGLARELPEETLLALLRLPDVPAWVIDGAAGHTSDVVRAKLAARPALPGARVRQFASDMAWTVREAIAARPDLPEDLLARLAEDNDYDVRKAVAARPDLPGTLMARASEDDHPFVRGTVARRADLPLDVLLRLADDEAIDVQAALASRTDLPRTLRERLRTSEQPTVRAAALQAWRVPDAWVHAALNDADADVRAALTRRPDLPVDLMLALAQDRAPEVRRNLLNRDDLTEDAIVALAGDPEQDVRLHVAAAVSVPVSALEVLAAGNDSTVRGVVAVRPDLPAPLMAQLVRDAHPDVRRTAALNDALPEALLRALAADAHVGVRRSVAQHDRLPDAALRALAADEDAGVRLVIAARADLPADVRAALQHDPNPLIAEEAARGGTP
;
A
#
# COMPACT_ATOMS: atom_id res chain seq x y z
N MET A 1 -16.95 5.88 -47.65
CA MET A 1 -15.67 6.22 -47.00
C MET A 1 -14.76 5.01 -47.03
N THR A 2 -13.49 5.17 -47.39
CA THR A 2 -12.48 4.11 -47.34
C THR A 2 -12.03 3.88 -45.90
N THR A 3 -11.68 2.64 -45.62
CA THR A 3 -11.35 2.06 -44.31
C THR A 3 -10.14 2.67 -43.59
N SER A 4 -9.41 3.59 -44.23
CA SER A 4 -8.07 4.03 -43.79
C SER A 4 -8.04 5.22 -42.83
N ASP A 5 -9.13 5.98 -42.68
CA ASP A 5 -9.13 7.23 -41.89
C ASP A 5 -9.48 7.02 -40.40
N LEU A 6 -9.80 5.79 -39.98
CA LEU A 6 -10.17 5.45 -38.61
C LEU A 6 -9.02 4.83 -37.79
N ASP A 7 -7.91 4.44 -38.44
CA ASP A 7 -6.73 3.79 -37.83
C ASP A 7 -5.55 4.77 -37.60
N VAL A 8 -5.77 6.08 -37.78
CA VAL A 8 -4.73 7.11 -37.63
C VAL A 8 -4.55 7.45 -36.13
N PRO A 9 -3.32 7.65 -35.61
CA PRO A 9 -3.09 8.07 -34.22
C PRO A 9 -3.92 9.32 -33.88
N PRO A 10 -4.37 9.48 -32.62
CA PRO A 10 -5.42 10.44 -32.27
C PRO A 10 -4.95 11.88 -32.45
N THR A 11 -5.13 12.42 -33.64
CA THR A 11 -5.06 13.86 -33.87
C THR A 11 -6.34 14.50 -33.31
N PRO A 12 -6.29 15.76 -32.84
CA PRO A 12 -7.48 16.48 -32.38
C PRO A 12 -8.58 16.53 -33.46
N GLU A 13 -8.20 16.66 -34.73
CA GLU A 13 -9.11 16.66 -35.88
C GLU A 13 -9.72 15.28 -36.14
N GLY A 14 -8.91 14.20 -36.08
CA GLY A 14 -9.40 12.83 -36.22
C GLY A 14 -10.37 12.43 -35.11
N THR A 15 -10.08 12.86 -33.88
CA THR A 15 -10.98 12.64 -32.73
C THR A 15 -12.30 13.41 -32.88
N ALA A 16 -12.25 14.65 -33.37
CA ALA A 16 -13.45 15.43 -33.63
C ALA A 16 -14.34 14.79 -34.72
N LEU A 17 -13.72 14.28 -35.79
CA LEU A 17 -14.42 13.56 -36.85
C LEU A 17 -15.02 12.24 -36.35
N ALA A 18 -14.29 11.47 -35.53
CA ALA A 18 -14.79 10.24 -34.93
C ALA A 18 -15.99 10.49 -34.02
N ARG A 19 -15.98 11.60 -33.25
CA ARG A 19 -17.14 12.02 -32.44
C ARG A 19 -18.34 12.39 -33.30
N ALA A 20 -18.15 13.18 -34.35
CA ALA A 20 -19.23 13.53 -35.28
C ALA A 20 -19.82 12.29 -35.95
N THR A 21 -18.96 11.33 -36.35
CA THR A 21 -19.39 10.05 -36.93
C THR A 21 -20.20 9.22 -35.93
N ALA A 22 -19.80 9.17 -34.66
CA ALA A 22 -20.56 8.47 -33.62
C ALA A 22 -21.86 9.19 -33.21
N GLU A 23 -22.04 10.46 -33.57
CA GLU A 23 -23.28 11.22 -33.34
C GLU A 23 -24.27 11.11 -34.52
N ASP A 24 -23.78 10.86 -35.74
CA ASP A 24 -24.62 10.74 -36.93
C ASP A 24 -25.47 9.46 -36.90
N ARG A 25 -26.79 9.64 -36.78
CA ARG A 25 -27.78 8.56 -36.75
C ARG A 25 -27.77 7.64 -37.98
N ALA A 26 -27.21 8.09 -39.10
CA ALA A 26 -27.08 7.29 -40.32
C ALA A 26 -25.87 6.35 -40.29
N THR A 27 -24.97 6.47 -39.31
CA THR A 27 -23.76 5.64 -39.20
C THR A 27 -24.12 4.17 -39.05
N ASP A 28 -23.48 3.33 -39.85
CA ASP A 28 -23.73 1.90 -39.88
C ASP A 28 -23.11 1.15 -38.68
N ALA A 29 -23.64 -0.05 -38.43
CA ALA A 29 -23.25 -0.92 -37.33
C ALA A 29 -21.76 -1.31 -37.38
N ALA A 30 -21.20 -1.52 -38.58
CA ALA A 30 -19.81 -1.94 -38.77
C ALA A 30 -18.82 -0.81 -38.45
N THR A 31 -19.18 0.43 -38.74
CA THR A 31 -18.38 1.61 -38.41
C THR A 31 -18.44 1.89 -36.91
N LEU A 32 -19.60 1.75 -36.28
CA LEU A 32 -19.74 1.87 -34.82
C LEU A 32 -18.94 0.80 -34.07
N ALA A 33 -18.90 -0.45 -34.56
CA ALA A 33 -18.08 -1.50 -33.98
C ALA A 33 -16.58 -1.15 -33.97
N ARG A 34 -16.06 -0.56 -35.06
CA ARG A 34 -14.67 -0.09 -35.10
C ARG A 34 -14.42 1.09 -34.16
N LEU A 35 -15.37 2.01 -34.05
CA LEU A 35 -15.29 3.15 -33.15
C LEU A 35 -15.36 2.75 -31.66
N ALA A 36 -15.81 1.52 -31.35
CA ALA A 36 -15.86 1.01 -29.98
C ALA A 36 -14.47 0.88 -29.33
N ASP A 37 -13.42 0.65 -30.14
CA ASP A 37 -12.04 0.51 -29.68
C ASP A 37 -11.24 1.82 -29.75
N HIS A 38 -11.89 2.93 -30.14
CA HIS A 38 -11.23 4.22 -30.30
C HIS A 38 -10.66 4.73 -28.97
N PRO A 39 -9.44 5.32 -28.91
CA PRO A 39 -8.79 5.72 -27.65
C PRO A 39 -9.55 6.80 -26.87
N ASP A 40 -10.26 7.70 -27.56
CA ASP A 40 -11.08 8.74 -26.93
C ASP A 40 -12.33 8.19 -26.21
N PRO A 41 -12.47 8.38 -24.89
CA PRO A 41 -13.65 7.93 -24.15
C PRO A 41 -14.95 8.58 -24.61
N GLY A 42 -14.89 9.81 -25.13
CA GLY A 42 -16.05 10.53 -25.62
C GLY A 42 -16.64 9.95 -26.91
N VAL A 43 -15.80 9.35 -27.76
CA VAL A 43 -16.23 8.57 -28.93
C VAL A 43 -16.94 7.29 -28.47
N ARG A 44 -16.31 6.52 -27.58
CA ARG A 44 -16.89 5.25 -27.09
C ARG A 44 -18.22 5.45 -26.37
N GLU A 45 -18.36 6.52 -25.57
CA GLU A 45 -19.63 6.87 -24.92
C GLU A 45 -20.75 7.14 -25.94
N ARG A 46 -20.44 7.87 -27.02
CA ARG A 46 -21.41 8.15 -28.10
C ARG A 46 -21.80 6.88 -28.83
N VAL A 47 -20.82 6.03 -29.15
CA VAL A 47 -21.08 4.69 -29.71
C VAL A 47 -22.01 3.92 -28.77
N THR A 48 -21.79 3.93 -27.45
CA THR A 48 -22.70 3.24 -26.51
C THR A 48 -24.13 3.78 -26.53
N ALA A 49 -24.33 5.09 -26.75
CA ALA A 49 -25.67 5.69 -26.81
C ALA A 49 -26.35 5.60 -28.19
N HIS A 50 -25.63 5.16 -29.23
CA HIS A 50 -26.09 5.24 -30.61
C HIS A 50 -27.10 4.15 -31.00
N PRO A 51 -28.20 4.46 -31.71
CA PRO A 51 -29.28 3.50 -32.00
C PRO A 51 -28.89 2.30 -32.88
N ASN A 52 -27.86 2.44 -33.73
CA ASN A 52 -27.39 1.36 -34.62
C ASN A 52 -26.26 0.53 -34.02
N THR A 53 -25.90 0.75 -32.75
CA THR A 53 -24.78 0.04 -32.12
C THR A 53 -25.10 -1.45 -31.98
N PRO A 54 -24.22 -2.35 -32.45
CA PRO A 54 -24.42 -3.78 -32.33
C PRO A 54 -24.60 -4.23 -30.87
N ALA A 55 -25.38 -5.29 -30.65
CA ALA A 55 -25.64 -5.80 -29.30
C ALA A 55 -24.36 -6.20 -28.54
N HIS A 56 -23.42 -6.90 -29.20
CA HIS A 56 -22.15 -7.30 -28.56
C HIS A 56 -21.31 -6.09 -28.14
N VAL A 57 -21.23 -5.06 -28.97
CA VAL A 57 -20.55 -3.79 -28.63
C VAL A 57 -21.20 -3.11 -27.43
N LEU A 58 -22.54 -3.16 -27.32
CA LEU A 58 -23.23 -2.63 -26.14
C LEU A 58 -22.95 -3.45 -24.89
N GLU A 59 -22.84 -4.78 -25.00
CA GLU A 59 -22.48 -5.66 -23.89
C GLU A 59 -21.05 -5.35 -23.39
N ASP A 60 -20.10 -5.15 -24.30
CA ASP A 60 -18.70 -4.84 -24.00
C ASP A 60 -18.52 -3.45 -23.37
N LEU A 61 -19.19 -2.43 -23.92
CA LEU A 61 -19.06 -1.04 -23.46
C LEU A 61 -19.95 -0.70 -22.26
N GLY A 62 -20.93 -1.54 -21.94
CA GLY A 62 -21.96 -1.28 -20.93
C GLY A 62 -21.40 -0.97 -19.54
N ALA A 63 -20.36 -1.69 -19.11
CA ALA A 63 -19.69 -1.47 -17.83
C ALA A 63 -18.95 -0.13 -17.75
N ALA A 64 -18.31 0.27 -18.86
CA ALA A 64 -17.55 1.52 -18.94
C ALA A 64 -18.47 2.76 -19.05
N TYR A 65 -19.60 2.61 -19.74
CA TYR A 65 -20.53 3.72 -20.04
C TYR A 65 -21.98 3.38 -19.65
N PRO A 66 -22.27 3.09 -18.37
CA PRO A 66 -23.59 2.59 -17.94
C PRO A 66 -24.73 3.58 -18.19
N ALA A 67 -24.47 4.89 -18.05
CA ALA A 67 -25.47 5.92 -18.33
C ALA A 67 -25.79 6.04 -19.82
N ALA A 68 -24.77 5.93 -20.69
CA ALA A 68 -24.97 5.93 -22.14
C ALA A 68 -25.68 4.66 -22.60
N TYR A 69 -25.33 3.50 -22.01
CA TYR A 69 -26.00 2.23 -22.23
C TYR A 69 -27.50 2.35 -21.98
N LEU A 70 -27.93 2.85 -20.81
CA LEU A 70 -29.35 3.00 -20.49
C LEU A 70 -30.11 3.97 -21.40
N ARG A 71 -29.42 4.96 -22.00
CA ARG A 71 -30.01 5.89 -22.97
C ARG A 71 -30.08 5.33 -24.38
N ASN A 72 -29.48 4.17 -24.66
CA ASN A 72 -29.45 3.60 -26.00
C ASN A 72 -30.87 3.21 -26.47
N PRO A 73 -31.38 3.78 -27.57
CA PRO A 73 -32.73 3.49 -28.08
C PRO A 73 -32.94 2.02 -28.47
N ALA A 74 -31.90 1.30 -28.87
CA ALA A 74 -31.96 -0.10 -29.28
C ALA A 74 -32.35 -1.04 -28.14
N LEU A 75 -32.16 -0.63 -26.87
CA LEU A 75 -32.48 -1.46 -25.70
C LEU A 75 -33.95 -1.90 -25.68
N THR A 76 -34.86 -1.09 -26.20
CA THR A 76 -36.29 -1.45 -26.25
C THR A 76 -36.51 -2.70 -27.11
N LEU A 77 -35.91 -2.72 -28.31
CA LEU A 77 -36.02 -3.86 -29.23
C LEU A 77 -35.19 -5.06 -28.74
N LEU A 78 -34.00 -4.82 -28.19
CA LEU A 78 -33.15 -5.89 -27.66
C LEU A 78 -33.84 -6.64 -26.51
N ARG A 79 -34.51 -5.92 -25.60
CA ARG A 79 -35.29 -6.52 -24.51
C ARG A 79 -36.49 -7.33 -25.01
N LEU A 80 -37.13 -6.91 -26.11
CA LEU A 80 -38.21 -7.67 -26.74
C LEU A 80 -37.67 -8.95 -27.40
N ALA A 81 -36.52 -8.87 -28.07
CA ALA A 81 -35.87 -10.02 -28.70
C ALA A 81 -35.28 -11.01 -27.69
N ARG A 82 -34.77 -10.51 -26.56
CA ARG A 82 -34.17 -11.29 -25.47
C ARG A 82 -34.83 -10.93 -24.12
N PRO A 83 -35.96 -11.57 -23.75
CA PRO A 83 -36.64 -11.32 -22.48
C PRO A 83 -35.75 -11.57 -21.24
N GLY A 84 -34.73 -12.44 -21.37
CA GLY A 84 -33.73 -12.74 -20.34
C GLY A 84 -32.56 -11.76 -20.25
N LEU A 85 -32.47 -10.76 -21.15
CA LEU A 85 -31.30 -9.89 -21.33
C LEU A 85 -30.73 -9.39 -19.99
N ALA A 86 -31.59 -8.89 -19.10
CA ALA A 86 -31.18 -8.32 -17.82
C ALA A 86 -30.45 -9.29 -16.89
N ARG A 87 -30.76 -10.59 -16.97
CA ARG A 87 -30.10 -11.65 -16.17
C ARG A 87 -28.84 -12.20 -16.85
N GLU A 88 -28.71 -11.94 -18.15
CA GLU A 88 -27.61 -12.41 -18.99
C GLU A 88 -26.55 -11.33 -19.21
N LEU A 89 -26.79 -10.09 -18.73
CA LEU A 89 -25.79 -9.03 -18.80
C LEU A 89 -24.54 -9.42 -18.01
N PRO A 90 -23.34 -9.04 -18.50
CA PRO A 90 -22.10 -9.21 -17.75
C PRO A 90 -22.21 -8.65 -16.33
N GLU A 91 -21.56 -9.32 -15.38
CA GLU A 91 -21.57 -8.91 -13.98
C GLU A 91 -21.07 -7.46 -13.82
N GLU A 92 -19.99 -7.11 -14.49
CA GLU A 92 -19.39 -5.77 -14.46
C GLU A 92 -20.37 -4.71 -14.95
N THR A 93 -21.14 -5.03 -15.99
CA THR A 93 -22.16 -4.14 -16.55
C THR A 93 -23.31 -3.95 -15.57
N LEU A 94 -23.81 -5.02 -14.95
CA LEU A 94 -24.87 -4.91 -13.93
C LEU A 94 -24.39 -4.14 -12.70
N LEU A 95 -23.17 -4.39 -12.22
CA LEU A 95 -22.59 -3.66 -11.10
C LEU A 95 -22.42 -2.18 -11.40
N ALA A 96 -22.01 -1.82 -12.63
CA ALA A 96 -21.92 -0.44 -13.09
C ALA A 96 -23.29 0.23 -13.17
N LEU A 97 -24.29 -0.44 -13.74
CA LEU A 97 -25.67 0.05 -13.81
C LEU A 97 -26.27 0.27 -12.41
N LEU A 98 -26.05 -0.65 -11.48
CA LEU A 98 -26.54 -0.55 -10.09
C LEU A 98 -25.87 0.58 -9.27
N ARG A 99 -24.84 1.25 -9.78
CA ARG A 99 -24.28 2.47 -9.17
C ARG A 99 -25.01 3.75 -9.58
N LEU A 100 -25.79 3.71 -10.66
CA LEU A 100 -26.55 4.87 -11.11
C LEU A 100 -27.68 5.19 -10.12
N PRO A 101 -28.07 6.46 -9.96
CA PRO A 101 -29.19 6.83 -9.11
C PRO A 101 -30.50 6.26 -9.66
N ASP A 102 -30.77 6.49 -10.94
CA ASP A 102 -31.99 6.11 -11.63
C ASP A 102 -31.80 4.82 -12.43
N VAL A 103 -32.07 3.69 -11.79
CA VAL A 103 -31.96 2.36 -12.42
C VAL A 103 -33.35 1.89 -12.83
N PRO A 104 -33.57 1.53 -14.11
CA PRO A 104 -34.86 1.03 -14.56
C PRO A 104 -35.29 -0.25 -13.84
N ALA A 105 -36.60 -0.43 -13.64
CA ALA A 105 -37.17 -1.59 -12.96
C ALA A 105 -36.71 -2.94 -13.55
N TRP A 106 -36.57 -3.03 -14.88
CA TRP A 106 -36.12 -4.24 -15.55
C TRP A 106 -34.67 -4.64 -15.19
N VAL A 107 -33.79 -3.67 -14.92
CA VAL A 107 -32.42 -3.94 -14.46
C VAL A 107 -32.44 -4.41 -13.02
N ILE A 108 -33.27 -3.79 -12.18
CA ILE A 108 -33.49 -4.23 -10.79
C ILE A 108 -34.01 -5.67 -10.76
N ASP A 109 -34.99 -6.00 -11.59
CA ASP A 109 -35.58 -7.33 -11.66
C ASP A 109 -34.60 -8.37 -12.22
N GLY A 110 -33.76 -7.98 -13.18
CA GLY A 110 -32.67 -8.80 -13.69
C GLY A 110 -31.62 -9.10 -12.63
N ALA A 111 -31.09 -8.05 -12.00
CA ALA A 111 -30.10 -8.14 -10.93
C ALA A 111 -30.61 -8.97 -9.75
N ALA A 112 -31.89 -8.86 -9.39
CA ALA A 112 -32.46 -9.61 -8.27
C ALA A 112 -32.55 -11.12 -8.49
N GLY A 113 -32.63 -11.57 -9.75
CA GLY A 113 -32.62 -12.98 -10.13
C GLY A 113 -31.28 -13.46 -10.68
N HIS A 114 -30.23 -12.65 -10.56
CA HIS A 114 -28.92 -12.96 -11.11
C HIS A 114 -28.21 -14.04 -10.28
N THR A 115 -27.42 -14.91 -10.93
CA THR A 115 -26.73 -16.04 -10.27
C THR A 115 -25.62 -15.56 -9.33
N SER A 116 -24.89 -14.51 -9.71
CA SER A 116 -23.88 -13.87 -8.86
C SER A 116 -24.52 -13.23 -7.63
N ASP A 117 -24.07 -13.65 -6.45
CA ASP A 117 -24.43 -13.07 -5.17
C ASP A 117 -23.86 -11.66 -5.00
N VAL A 118 -22.72 -11.34 -5.62
CA VAL A 118 -22.14 -9.99 -5.64
C VAL A 118 -23.11 -8.97 -6.25
N VAL A 119 -23.75 -9.33 -7.38
CA VAL A 119 -24.78 -8.48 -8.02
C VAL A 119 -25.99 -8.31 -7.11
N ARG A 120 -26.48 -9.41 -6.51
CA ARG A 120 -27.64 -9.37 -5.60
C ARG A 120 -27.34 -8.56 -4.34
N ALA A 121 -26.15 -8.70 -3.77
CA ALA A 121 -25.69 -7.94 -2.59
C ALA A 121 -25.56 -6.46 -2.92
N LYS A 122 -25.04 -6.12 -4.10
CA LYS A 122 -24.97 -4.73 -4.56
C LYS A 122 -26.37 -4.11 -4.71
N LEU A 123 -27.34 -4.87 -5.20
CA LEU A 123 -28.73 -4.44 -5.26
C LEU A 123 -29.36 -4.31 -3.86
N ALA A 124 -29.11 -5.26 -2.96
CA ALA A 124 -29.59 -5.26 -1.58
C ALA A 124 -29.16 -4.00 -0.79
N ALA A 125 -27.94 -3.52 -1.02
CA ALA A 125 -27.39 -2.32 -0.39
C ALA A 125 -27.98 -0.99 -0.92
N ARG A 126 -28.83 -0.99 -1.96
CA ARG A 126 -29.38 0.25 -2.55
C ARG A 126 -30.45 0.88 -1.65
N PRO A 127 -30.37 2.18 -1.29
CA PRO A 127 -31.31 2.80 -0.34
C PRO A 127 -32.78 2.67 -0.72
N ALA A 128 -33.14 2.87 -2.00
CA ALA A 128 -34.54 2.88 -2.47
C ALA A 128 -35.06 1.49 -2.92
N LEU A 129 -34.58 0.40 -2.32
CA LEU A 129 -35.06 -0.94 -2.66
C LEU A 129 -36.48 -1.17 -2.10
N PRO A 130 -37.46 -1.64 -2.90
CA PRO A 130 -38.82 -1.89 -2.41
C PRO A 130 -38.85 -2.88 -1.24
N GLY A 131 -39.71 -2.65 -0.24
CA GLY A 131 -39.78 -3.48 0.97
C GLY A 131 -40.03 -4.98 0.71
N ALA A 132 -40.75 -5.34 -0.35
CA ALA A 132 -40.92 -6.73 -0.77
C ALA A 132 -39.59 -7.40 -1.17
N ARG A 133 -38.70 -6.65 -1.84
CA ARG A 133 -37.36 -7.11 -2.21
C ARG A 133 -36.43 -7.18 -1.01
N VAL A 134 -36.53 -6.23 -0.07
CA VAL A 134 -35.80 -6.30 1.21
C VAL A 134 -36.16 -7.58 1.96
N ARG A 135 -37.46 -7.90 2.09
CA ARG A 135 -37.95 -9.15 2.72
C ARG A 135 -37.45 -10.40 1.99
N GLN A 136 -37.46 -10.39 0.66
CA GLN A 136 -36.93 -11.48 -0.15
C GLN A 136 -35.43 -11.71 0.11
N PHE A 137 -34.62 -10.65 0.04
CA PHE A 137 -33.16 -10.75 0.21
C PHE A 137 -32.71 -11.02 1.65
N ALA A 138 -33.52 -10.66 2.64
CA ALA A 138 -33.30 -11.08 4.01
C ALA A 138 -33.42 -12.61 4.22
N SER A 139 -33.83 -13.36 3.18
CA SER A 139 -33.86 -14.82 3.15
C SER A 139 -33.07 -15.39 1.94
N ASP A 140 -32.18 -14.60 1.35
CA ASP A 140 -31.32 -15.06 0.26
C ASP A 140 -30.40 -16.19 0.75
N MET A 141 -30.08 -17.13 -0.14
CA MET A 141 -29.19 -18.25 0.18
C MET A 141 -27.76 -17.76 0.46
N ALA A 142 -27.33 -16.69 -0.21
CA ALA A 142 -26.01 -16.11 0.00
C ALA A 142 -26.01 -15.20 1.23
N TRP A 143 -25.10 -15.48 2.18
CA TRP A 143 -24.95 -14.68 3.40
C TRP A 143 -24.53 -13.24 3.09
N THR A 144 -23.74 -13.01 2.04
CA THR A 144 -23.30 -11.69 1.57
C THR A 144 -24.48 -10.76 1.23
N VAL A 145 -25.55 -11.33 0.66
CA VAL A 145 -26.78 -10.60 0.35
C VAL A 145 -27.54 -10.28 1.64
N ARG A 146 -27.62 -11.23 2.58
CA ARG A 146 -28.29 -11.02 3.88
C ARG A 146 -27.53 -10.00 4.74
N GLU A 147 -26.21 -10.01 4.71
CA GLU A 147 -25.33 -9.04 5.37
C GLU A 147 -25.60 -7.62 4.83
N ALA A 148 -25.67 -7.47 3.49
CA ALA A 148 -26.01 -6.21 2.85
C ALA A 148 -27.39 -5.69 3.28
N ILE A 149 -28.35 -6.59 3.51
CA ILE A 149 -29.66 -6.23 4.07
C ILE A 149 -29.54 -5.84 5.55
N ALA A 150 -28.81 -6.59 6.37
CA ALA A 150 -28.61 -6.32 7.80
C ALA A 150 -28.01 -4.93 8.08
N ALA A 151 -27.14 -4.45 7.20
CA ALA A 151 -26.50 -3.13 7.29
C ALA A 151 -27.45 -1.95 6.95
N ARG A 152 -28.67 -2.20 6.47
CA ARG A 152 -29.56 -1.13 6.00
C ARG A 152 -30.23 -0.36 7.14
N PRO A 153 -30.13 0.97 7.23
CA PRO A 153 -30.71 1.73 8.36
C PRO A 153 -32.24 1.63 8.46
N ASP A 154 -32.94 1.32 7.37
CA ASP A 154 -34.41 1.31 7.27
C ASP A 154 -35.06 -0.07 7.45
N LEU A 155 -34.41 -0.98 8.19
CA LEU A 155 -34.93 -2.33 8.41
C LEU A 155 -36.16 -2.35 9.34
N PRO A 156 -37.25 -3.04 8.94
CA PRO A 156 -38.31 -3.42 9.87
C PRO A 156 -37.79 -4.27 11.04
N GLU A 157 -38.33 -4.05 12.24
CA GLU A 157 -37.91 -4.72 13.48
C GLU A 157 -37.98 -6.26 13.39
N ASP A 158 -39.00 -6.79 12.71
CA ASP A 158 -39.17 -8.24 12.51
C ASP A 158 -38.03 -8.87 11.69
N LEU A 159 -37.55 -8.15 10.65
CA LEU A 159 -36.41 -8.60 9.85
C LEU A 159 -35.10 -8.45 10.61
N LEU A 160 -34.95 -7.36 11.37
CA LEU A 160 -33.76 -7.14 12.19
C LEU A 160 -33.61 -8.24 13.25
N ALA A 161 -34.69 -8.59 13.94
CA ALA A 161 -34.70 -9.67 14.93
C ALA A 161 -34.35 -11.04 14.30
N ARG A 162 -34.86 -11.31 13.08
CA ARG A 162 -34.54 -12.53 12.34
C ARG A 162 -33.06 -12.59 11.92
N LEU A 163 -32.52 -11.48 11.40
CA LEU A 163 -31.11 -11.41 10.98
C LEU A 163 -30.14 -11.43 12.18
N ALA A 164 -30.59 -11.02 13.37
CA ALA A 164 -29.84 -11.22 14.61
C ALA A 164 -29.68 -12.69 15.00
N GLU A 165 -30.50 -13.59 14.43
CA GLU A 165 -30.46 -15.05 14.62
C GLU A 165 -29.91 -15.78 13.39
N ASP A 166 -29.31 -15.05 12.44
CA ASP A 166 -28.80 -15.63 11.21
C ASP A 166 -27.74 -16.69 11.51
N ASN A 167 -27.68 -17.76 10.72
CA ASN A 167 -26.70 -18.82 10.91
C ASN A 167 -25.27 -18.33 10.64
N ASP A 168 -25.13 -17.31 9.80
CA ASP A 168 -23.85 -16.73 9.44
C ASP A 168 -23.49 -15.57 10.38
N TYR A 169 -22.28 -15.63 10.95
CA TYR A 169 -21.85 -14.64 11.94
C TYR A 169 -21.55 -13.27 11.31
N ASP A 170 -21.24 -13.18 10.02
CA ASP A 170 -21.00 -11.89 9.36
C ASP A 170 -22.31 -11.09 9.25
N VAL A 171 -23.43 -11.78 9.01
CA VAL A 171 -24.77 -11.18 9.06
C VAL A 171 -25.09 -10.68 10.47
N ARG A 172 -24.87 -11.51 11.50
CA ARG A 172 -25.10 -11.11 12.91
C ARG A 172 -24.17 -9.98 13.34
N LYS A 173 -22.92 -9.97 12.88
CA LYS A 173 -21.94 -8.89 13.09
C LYS A 173 -22.41 -7.58 12.46
N ALA A 174 -22.95 -7.62 11.24
CA ALA A 174 -23.54 -6.46 10.59
C ALA A 174 -24.74 -5.90 11.38
N VAL A 175 -25.58 -6.78 11.94
CA VAL A 175 -26.65 -6.38 12.88
C VAL A 175 -26.07 -5.72 14.14
N ALA A 176 -25.06 -6.33 14.77
CA ALA A 176 -24.43 -5.82 15.99
C ALA A 176 -23.75 -4.44 15.81
N ALA A 177 -23.23 -4.17 14.61
CA ALA A 177 -22.56 -2.92 14.25
C ALA A 177 -23.52 -1.72 14.11
N ARG A 178 -24.83 -1.96 14.06
CA ARG A 178 -25.82 -0.92 13.81
C ARG A 178 -25.92 0.08 14.95
N PRO A 179 -25.83 1.40 14.71
CA PRO A 179 -25.99 2.40 15.76
C PRO A 179 -27.35 2.35 16.47
N ASP A 180 -28.41 1.99 15.76
CA ASP A 180 -29.81 1.95 16.21
C ASP A 180 -30.25 0.58 16.77
N LEU A 181 -29.30 -0.32 17.07
CA LEU A 181 -29.61 -1.66 17.57
C LEU A 181 -30.44 -1.61 18.88
N PRO A 182 -31.64 -2.21 18.91
CA PRO A 182 -32.45 -2.27 20.12
C PRO A 182 -31.72 -2.96 21.28
N GLY A 183 -31.91 -2.47 22.51
CA GLY A 183 -31.20 -2.98 23.69
C GLY A 183 -31.36 -4.48 23.94
N THR A 184 -32.50 -5.07 23.59
CA THR A 184 -32.74 -6.52 23.68
C THR A 184 -31.87 -7.30 22.71
N LEU A 185 -31.71 -6.84 21.47
CA LEU A 185 -30.83 -7.46 20.48
C LEU A 185 -29.36 -7.20 20.78
N MET A 186 -29.03 -6.03 21.35
CA MET A 186 -27.67 -5.72 21.82
C MET A 186 -27.24 -6.65 22.95
N ALA A 187 -28.11 -6.89 23.94
CA ALA A 187 -27.84 -7.83 25.02
C ALA A 187 -27.59 -9.24 24.47
N ARG A 188 -28.42 -9.69 23.53
CA ARG A 188 -28.22 -10.99 22.85
C ARG A 188 -26.91 -11.06 22.07
N ALA A 189 -26.59 -10.03 21.27
CA ALA A 189 -25.35 -9.98 20.50
C ALA A 189 -24.10 -9.95 21.40
N SER A 190 -24.22 -9.45 22.65
CA SER A 190 -23.14 -9.50 23.64
C SER A 190 -22.88 -10.91 24.19
N GLU A 191 -23.79 -11.84 23.97
CA GLU A 191 -23.73 -13.25 24.37
C GLU A 191 -23.66 -14.17 23.13
N ASP A 192 -23.40 -13.62 21.94
CA ASP A 192 -23.30 -14.38 20.69
C ASP A 192 -22.19 -15.42 20.77
N ASP A 193 -22.40 -16.60 20.21
CA ASP A 193 -21.39 -17.67 20.19
C ASP A 193 -20.09 -17.24 19.48
N HIS A 194 -20.18 -16.31 18.52
CA HIS A 194 -19.03 -15.89 17.72
C HIS A 194 -18.30 -14.66 18.31
N PRO A 195 -16.98 -14.74 18.58
CA PRO A 195 -16.25 -13.66 19.24
C PRO A 195 -16.19 -12.36 18.43
N PHE A 196 -16.18 -12.40 17.10
CA PHE A 196 -16.26 -11.16 16.30
C PHE A 196 -17.58 -10.40 16.46
N VAL A 197 -18.69 -11.07 16.75
CA VAL A 197 -19.97 -10.39 17.02
C VAL A 197 -19.89 -9.72 18.40
N ARG A 198 -19.46 -10.45 19.43
CA ARG A 198 -19.25 -9.91 20.78
C ARG A 198 -18.23 -8.75 20.80
N GLY A 199 -17.14 -8.88 20.06
CA GLY A 199 -16.12 -7.84 19.91
C GLY A 199 -16.62 -6.60 19.17
N THR A 200 -17.58 -6.76 18.25
CA THR A 200 -18.28 -5.63 17.63
C THR A 200 -19.15 -4.90 18.65
N VAL A 201 -19.88 -5.64 19.48
CA VAL A 201 -20.65 -5.07 20.60
C VAL A 201 -19.73 -4.36 21.60
N ALA A 202 -18.59 -4.96 21.95
CA ALA A 202 -17.61 -4.42 22.91
C ALA A 202 -17.13 -3.00 22.57
N ARG A 203 -17.12 -2.62 21.29
CA ARG A 203 -16.69 -1.29 20.81
C ARG A 203 -17.74 -0.19 20.98
N ARG A 204 -18.98 -0.51 21.33
CA ARG A 204 -20.09 0.45 21.34
C ARG A 204 -20.15 1.33 22.58
N ALA A 205 -20.22 2.65 22.45
CA ALA A 205 -20.23 3.56 23.60
C ALA A 205 -21.43 3.38 24.58
N ASP A 206 -22.54 2.81 24.11
CA ASP A 206 -23.85 2.76 24.78
C ASP A 206 -24.12 1.48 25.59
N LEU A 207 -23.09 0.69 25.90
CA LEU A 207 -23.27 -0.55 26.66
C LEU A 207 -23.62 -0.31 28.13
N PRO A 208 -24.60 -1.05 28.70
CA PRO A 208 -24.86 -1.04 30.12
C PRO A 208 -23.73 -1.74 30.91
N LEU A 209 -23.62 -1.43 32.20
CA LEU A 209 -22.49 -1.86 33.04
C LEU A 209 -22.38 -3.39 33.18
N ASP A 210 -23.50 -4.10 33.29
CA ASP A 210 -23.54 -5.55 33.36
C ASP A 210 -22.97 -6.22 32.09
N VAL A 211 -23.28 -5.65 30.91
CA VAL A 211 -22.69 -6.12 29.65
C VAL A 211 -21.20 -5.81 29.58
N LEU A 212 -20.77 -4.61 30.00
CA LEU A 212 -19.34 -4.28 30.07
C LEU A 212 -18.56 -5.23 31.00
N LEU A 213 -19.15 -5.59 32.16
CA LEU A 213 -18.54 -6.52 33.11
C LEU A 213 -18.42 -7.93 32.51
N ARG A 214 -19.45 -8.40 31.80
CA ARG A 214 -19.42 -9.69 31.11
C ARG A 214 -18.34 -9.73 30.03
N LEU A 215 -18.28 -8.71 29.18
CA LEU A 215 -17.30 -8.63 28.08
C LEU A 215 -15.86 -8.45 28.59
N ALA A 216 -15.68 -7.90 29.79
CA ALA A 216 -14.36 -7.85 30.44
C ALA A 216 -13.87 -9.23 30.90
N ASP A 217 -14.79 -10.20 31.04
CA ASP A 217 -14.55 -11.60 31.40
C ASP A 217 -14.70 -12.57 30.22
N ASP A 218 -14.79 -12.02 29.00
CA ASP A 218 -14.99 -12.82 27.80
C ASP A 218 -13.85 -13.83 27.61
N GLU A 219 -14.16 -15.05 27.20
CA GLU A 219 -13.15 -16.07 26.89
C GLU A 219 -12.22 -15.65 25.75
N ALA A 220 -12.70 -14.81 24.83
CA ALA A 220 -11.95 -14.35 23.69
C ALA A 220 -11.17 -13.07 24.03
N ILE A 221 -9.84 -13.18 23.97
CA ILE A 221 -8.90 -12.09 24.26
C ILE A 221 -9.18 -10.87 23.36
N ASP A 222 -9.56 -11.09 22.10
CA ASP A 222 -9.87 -10.02 21.15
C ASP A 222 -11.09 -9.19 21.57
N VAL A 223 -12.06 -9.81 22.25
CA VAL A 223 -13.24 -9.10 22.80
C VAL A 223 -12.81 -8.22 23.97
N GLN A 224 -12.01 -8.76 24.89
CA GLN A 224 -11.44 -7.99 25.99
C GLN A 224 -10.56 -6.84 25.48
N ALA A 225 -9.75 -7.05 24.43
CA ALA A 225 -8.89 -6.04 23.83
C ALA A 225 -9.71 -4.97 23.08
N ALA A 226 -10.80 -5.36 22.41
CA ALA A 226 -11.75 -4.43 21.81
C ALA A 226 -12.40 -3.53 22.87
N LEU A 227 -12.77 -4.12 24.03
CA LEU A 227 -13.25 -3.36 25.17
C LEU A 227 -12.17 -2.43 25.73
N ALA A 228 -10.95 -2.92 25.94
CA ALA A 228 -9.83 -2.15 26.48
C ALA A 228 -9.38 -0.99 25.57
N SER A 229 -9.68 -1.08 24.27
CA SER A 229 -9.43 0.01 23.32
C SER A 229 -10.35 1.23 23.52
N ARG A 230 -11.34 1.14 24.42
CA ARG A 230 -12.28 2.23 24.70
C ARG A 230 -11.82 3.15 25.82
N THR A 231 -12.11 4.43 25.65
CA THR A 231 -11.69 5.49 26.58
C THR A 231 -12.75 5.90 27.60
N ASP A 232 -14.01 5.49 27.39
CA ASP A 232 -15.21 5.83 28.16
C ASP A 232 -15.54 4.82 29.28
N LEU A 233 -14.67 3.82 29.50
CA LEU A 233 -14.89 2.79 30.50
C LEU A 233 -14.89 3.35 31.94
N PRO A 234 -15.77 2.84 32.82
CA PRO A 234 -15.71 3.09 34.26
C PRO A 234 -14.34 2.75 34.87
N ARG A 235 -13.96 3.48 35.92
CA ARG A 235 -12.65 3.32 36.59
C ARG A 235 -12.36 1.88 37.03
N THR A 236 -13.35 1.18 37.58
CA THR A 236 -13.22 -0.20 38.06
C THR A 236 -12.84 -1.16 36.94
N LEU A 237 -13.41 -1.00 35.74
CA LEU A 237 -13.07 -1.80 34.57
C LEU A 237 -11.69 -1.44 34.01
N ARG A 238 -11.32 -0.16 34.03
CA ARG A 238 -9.96 0.24 33.61
C ARG A 238 -8.90 -0.34 34.52
N GLU A 239 -9.12 -0.34 35.83
CA GLU A 239 -8.21 -0.95 36.81
C GLU A 239 -8.06 -2.45 36.57
N ARG A 240 -9.17 -3.14 36.30
CA ARG A 240 -9.18 -4.57 36.00
C ARG A 240 -8.44 -4.93 34.69
N LEU A 241 -8.77 -4.27 33.59
CA LEU A 241 -8.20 -4.55 32.26
C LEU A 241 -6.70 -4.19 32.20
N ARG A 242 -6.29 -3.13 32.92
CA ARG A 242 -4.88 -2.77 33.11
C ARG A 242 -4.05 -3.90 33.70
N THR A 243 -4.60 -4.64 34.64
CA THR A 243 -3.93 -5.75 35.33
C THR A 243 -4.34 -7.11 34.77
N SER A 244 -4.91 -7.14 33.56
CA SER A 244 -5.25 -8.39 32.89
C SER A 244 -4.00 -9.25 32.70
N GLU A 245 -4.13 -10.56 32.89
CA GLU A 245 -3.06 -11.52 32.59
C GLU A 245 -2.74 -11.54 31.09
N GLN A 246 -3.70 -11.14 30.24
CA GLN A 246 -3.58 -11.13 28.80
C GLN A 246 -2.78 -9.90 28.31
N PRO A 247 -1.60 -10.10 27.69
CA PRO A 247 -0.76 -9.00 27.20
C PRO A 247 -1.45 -8.10 26.19
N THR A 248 -2.22 -8.69 25.25
CA THR A 248 -2.97 -7.95 24.23
C THR A 248 -3.96 -6.95 24.84
N VAL A 249 -4.59 -7.31 25.97
CA VAL A 249 -5.53 -6.44 26.68
C VAL A 249 -4.79 -5.29 27.35
N ARG A 250 -3.67 -5.57 28.04
CA ARG A 250 -2.82 -4.54 28.64
C ARG A 250 -2.26 -3.59 27.59
N ALA A 251 -1.78 -4.11 26.46
CA ALA A 251 -1.25 -3.35 25.34
C ALA A 251 -2.33 -2.45 24.71
N ALA A 252 -3.54 -2.97 24.48
CA ALA A 252 -4.67 -2.20 23.95
C ALA A 252 -5.06 -1.04 24.89
N ALA A 253 -5.16 -1.32 26.20
CA ALA A 253 -5.42 -0.30 27.22
C ALA A 253 -4.31 0.76 27.26
N LEU A 254 -3.05 0.32 27.25
CA LEU A 254 -1.88 1.19 27.27
C LEU A 254 -1.77 2.06 26.02
N GLN A 255 -2.30 1.64 24.87
CA GLN A 255 -2.38 2.49 23.67
C GLN A 255 -3.51 3.50 23.74
N ALA A 256 -4.71 3.01 24.06
CA ALA A 256 -5.92 3.81 23.92
C ALA A 256 -6.07 4.87 25.02
N TRP A 257 -5.50 4.64 26.19
CA TRP A 257 -5.78 5.45 27.36
C TRP A 257 -4.72 6.51 27.62
N ARG A 258 -5.17 7.63 28.17
CA ARG A 258 -4.31 8.47 28.98
C ARG A 258 -4.09 7.79 30.33
N VAL A 259 -2.85 7.43 30.62
CA VAL A 259 -2.46 6.66 31.82
C VAL A 259 -1.50 7.47 32.68
N PRO A 260 -1.41 7.21 34.00
CA PRO A 260 -0.39 7.82 34.84
C PRO A 260 1.02 7.37 34.44
N ASP A 261 2.00 8.26 34.55
CA ASP A 261 3.41 8.00 34.23
C ASP A 261 3.93 6.73 34.93
N ALA A 262 3.54 6.53 36.19
CA ALA A 262 3.91 5.33 36.96
C ALA A 262 3.56 4.01 36.25
N TRP A 263 2.46 3.98 35.49
CA TRP A 263 2.11 2.80 34.71
C TRP A 263 2.92 2.71 33.40
N VAL A 264 3.23 3.82 32.74
CA VAL A 264 4.14 3.83 31.58
C VAL A 264 5.51 3.25 31.97
N HIS A 265 6.07 3.68 33.11
CA HIS A 265 7.32 3.14 33.64
C HIS A 265 7.20 1.66 34.06
N ALA A 266 6.08 1.24 34.63
CA ALA A 266 5.86 -0.17 34.97
C ALA A 266 5.76 -1.04 33.71
N ALA A 267 5.09 -0.54 32.66
CA ALA A 267 4.91 -1.26 31.40
C ALA A 267 6.22 -1.46 30.64
N LEU A 268 7.24 -0.61 30.84
CA LEU A 268 8.60 -0.84 30.31
C LEU A 268 9.19 -2.16 30.83
N ASN A 269 8.78 -2.60 32.02
CA ASN A 269 9.26 -3.85 32.62
C ASN A 269 8.24 -4.99 32.49
N ASP A 270 7.22 -4.83 31.62
CA ASP A 270 6.25 -5.89 31.38
C ASP A 270 6.96 -7.14 30.83
N ALA A 271 6.56 -8.31 31.34
CA ALA A 271 7.14 -9.58 30.94
C ALA A 271 6.96 -9.84 29.44
N ASP A 272 5.87 -9.34 28.87
CA ASP A 272 5.50 -9.54 27.47
C ASP A 272 6.04 -8.40 26.57
N ALA A 273 6.59 -8.77 25.42
CA ALA A 273 7.18 -7.81 24.48
C ALA A 273 6.14 -6.95 23.78
N ASP A 274 4.90 -7.43 23.57
CA ASP A 274 3.85 -6.68 22.89
C ASP A 274 3.37 -5.49 23.75
N VAL A 275 3.36 -5.65 25.07
CA VAL A 275 3.05 -4.55 26.00
C VAL A 275 4.16 -3.50 26.00
N ARG A 276 5.43 -3.92 25.99
CA ARG A 276 6.57 -2.99 25.88
C ARG A 276 6.56 -2.29 24.51
N ALA A 277 6.32 -3.02 23.43
CA ALA A 277 6.18 -2.48 22.08
C ALA A 277 4.99 -1.51 21.97
N ALA A 278 3.94 -1.66 22.78
CA ALA A 278 2.86 -0.70 22.81
C ALA A 278 3.33 0.70 23.26
N LEU A 279 4.38 0.81 24.08
CA LEU A 279 4.92 2.12 24.44
C LEU A 279 5.47 2.89 23.23
N THR A 280 6.02 2.20 22.22
CA THR A 280 6.70 2.86 21.09
C THR A 280 5.75 3.68 20.21
N ARG A 281 4.45 3.35 20.19
CA ARG A 281 3.44 4.07 19.40
C ARG A 281 2.73 5.17 20.21
N ARG A 282 3.07 5.35 21.49
CA ARG A 282 2.48 6.42 22.31
C ARG A 282 3.05 7.78 21.91
N PRO A 283 2.22 8.78 21.60
CA PRO A 283 2.70 10.11 21.23
C PRO A 283 3.38 10.84 22.39
N ASP A 284 3.08 10.47 23.64
CA ASP A 284 3.57 11.09 24.87
C ASP A 284 4.68 10.28 25.56
N LEU A 285 5.41 9.43 24.82
CA LEU A 285 6.51 8.62 25.36
C LEU A 285 7.65 9.51 25.88
N PRO A 286 8.00 9.45 27.18
CA PRO A 286 9.12 10.20 27.74
C PRO A 286 10.47 9.84 27.11
N VAL A 287 11.37 10.82 27.02
CA VAL A 287 12.71 10.70 26.41
C VAL A 287 13.56 9.60 27.07
N ASP A 288 13.56 9.51 28.39
CA ASP A 288 14.29 8.48 29.15
C ASP A 288 13.81 7.07 28.80
N LEU A 289 12.52 6.91 28.49
CA LEU A 289 11.94 5.63 28.09
C LEU A 289 12.23 5.27 26.64
N MET A 290 12.47 6.24 25.75
CA MET A 290 12.93 5.95 24.39
C MET A 290 14.28 5.23 24.40
N LEU A 291 15.23 5.72 25.21
CA LEU A 291 16.55 5.07 25.36
C LEU A 291 16.42 3.66 25.95
N ALA A 292 15.57 3.48 26.97
CA ALA A 292 15.35 2.16 27.54
C ALA A 292 14.74 1.17 26.54
N LEU A 293 13.78 1.60 25.72
CA LEU A 293 13.18 0.78 24.66
C LEU A 293 14.15 0.50 23.51
N ALA A 294 15.07 1.43 23.21
CA ALA A 294 16.15 1.21 22.24
C ALA A 294 17.12 0.10 22.69
N GLN A 295 17.16 -0.19 24.00
CA GLN A 295 17.96 -1.26 24.61
C GLN A 295 17.11 -2.46 25.04
N ASP A 296 15.84 -2.53 24.61
CA ASP A 296 14.93 -3.59 25.00
C ASP A 296 15.50 -4.96 24.59
N ARG A 297 15.32 -5.98 25.44
CA ARG A 297 15.75 -7.35 25.15
C ARG A 297 15.11 -7.94 23.89
N ALA A 298 13.90 -7.52 23.55
CA ALA A 298 13.12 -8.03 22.43
C ALA A 298 13.40 -7.21 21.16
N PRO A 299 13.88 -7.83 20.07
CA PRO A 299 14.22 -7.11 18.85
C PRO A 299 13.00 -6.47 18.17
N GLU A 300 11.81 -7.02 18.33
CA GLU A 300 10.55 -6.44 17.84
C GLU A 300 10.22 -5.08 18.49
N VAL A 301 10.57 -4.88 19.77
CA VAL A 301 10.38 -3.60 20.46
C VAL A 301 11.31 -2.54 19.86
N ARG A 302 12.59 -2.90 19.69
CA ARG A 302 13.61 -2.01 19.10
C ARG A 302 13.27 -1.64 17.66
N ARG A 303 12.82 -2.61 16.85
CA ARG A 303 12.31 -2.38 15.49
C ARG A 303 11.08 -1.48 15.47
N ASN A 304 10.12 -1.69 16.37
CA ASN A 304 8.93 -0.85 16.44
C ASN A 304 9.24 0.59 16.87
N LEU A 305 10.31 0.80 17.63
CA LEU A 305 10.76 2.13 18.02
C LEU A 305 11.27 2.95 16.83
N LEU A 306 11.88 2.30 15.81
CA LEU A 306 12.36 2.96 14.59
C LEU A 306 11.25 3.58 13.73
N ASN A 307 9.98 3.21 13.93
CA ASN A 307 8.85 3.83 13.24
C ASN A 307 8.50 5.23 13.78
N ARG A 308 9.26 5.74 14.75
CA ARG A 308 9.09 7.07 15.31
C ARG A 308 10.01 8.07 14.62
N ASP A 309 9.46 9.25 14.34
CA ASP A 309 10.22 10.36 13.73
C ASP A 309 10.86 11.29 14.78
N ASP A 310 10.60 11.07 16.08
CA ASP A 310 11.02 11.94 17.19
C ASP A 310 12.04 11.27 18.13
N LEU A 311 12.76 10.26 17.65
CA LEU A 311 13.78 9.58 18.44
C LEU A 311 14.90 10.55 18.85
N THR A 312 15.27 10.46 20.13
CA THR A 312 16.41 11.19 20.67
C THR A 312 17.72 10.65 20.12
N GLU A 313 18.75 11.50 20.06
CA GLU A 313 20.10 11.10 19.62
C GLU A 313 20.63 9.88 20.39
N ASP A 314 20.50 9.85 21.72
CA ASP A 314 20.96 8.72 22.55
C ASP A 314 20.29 7.40 22.16
N ALA A 315 18.99 7.42 21.85
CA ALA A 315 18.25 6.24 21.40
C ALA A 315 18.71 5.80 20.00
N ILE A 316 18.97 6.74 19.08
CA ILE A 316 19.49 6.43 17.74
C ILE A 316 20.89 5.83 17.84
N VAL A 317 21.76 6.37 18.71
CA VAL A 317 23.10 5.84 18.98
C VAL A 317 23.04 4.41 19.55
N ALA A 318 22.09 4.14 20.47
CA ALA A 318 21.88 2.79 20.98
C ALA A 318 21.45 1.81 19.87
N LEU A 319 20.52 2.20 19.00
CA LEU A 319 20.04 1.39 17.87
C LEU A 319 21.12 1.23 16.77
N ALA A 320 22.02 2.19 16.61
CA ALA A 320 23.18 2.06 15.72
C ALA A 320 24.14 0.95 16.18
N GLY A 321 24.22 0.70 17.49
CA GLY A 321 24.97 -0.39 18.10
C GLY A 321 24.18 -1.68 18.31
N ASP A 322 22.97 -1.79 17.76
CA ASP A 322 22.07 -2.93 18.00
C ASP A 322 22.74 -4.26 17.62
N PRO A 323 22.54 -5.36 18.37
CA PRO A 323 23.03 -6.68 17.96
C PRO A 323 22.45 -7.17 16.63
N GLU A 324 21.22 -6.79 16.27
CA GLU A 324 20.55 -7.20 15.03
C GLU A 324 21.00 -6.34 13.83
N GLN A 325 21.40 -7.02 12.75
CA GLN A 325 21.83 -6.34 11.52
C GLN A 325 20.72 -5.48 10.92
N ASP A 326 19.48 -5.96 10.90
CA ASP A 326 18.35 -5.24 10.30
C ASP A 326 18.08 -3.88 10.97
N VAL A 327 18.24 -3.82 12.30
CA VAL A 327 18.05 -2.58 13.06
C VAL A 327 19.15 -1.58 12.69
N ARG A 328 20.41 -2.03 12.66
CA ARG A 328 21.54 -1.18 12.25
C ARG A 328 21.38 -0.67 10.81
N LEU A 329 20.93 -1.52 9.89
CA LEU A 329 20.67 -1.14 8.50
C LEU A 329 19.56 -0.10 8.38
N HIS A 330 18.49 -0.23 9.16
CA HIS A 330 17.41 0.75 9.19
C HIS A 330 17.89 2.11 9.68
N VAL A 331 18.71 2.16 10.74
CA VAL A 331 19.35 3.40 11.21
C VAL A 331 20.28 3.97 10.14
N ALA A 332 21.14 3.14 9.54
CA ALA A 332 22.09 3.57 8.52
C ALA A 332 21.42 4.16 7.26
N ALA A 333 20.21 3.68 6.92
CA ALA A 333 19.43 4.14 5.78
C ALA A 333 18.52 5.34 6.08
N ALA A 334 18.41 5.78 7.34
CA ALA A 334 17.54 6.89 7.71
C ALA A 334 18.03 8.22 7.10
N VAL A 335 17.11 9.13 6.76
CA VAL A 335 17.45 10.38 6.07
C VAL A 335 18.38 11.26 6.92
N SER A 336 18.08 11.38 8.21
CA SER A 336 18.90 12.15 9.17
C SER A 336 19.44 11.21 10.24
N VAL A 337 20.76 11.11 10.33
CA VAL A 337 21.46 10.28 11.32
C VAL A 337 22.47 11.16 12.04
N PRO A 338 22.45 11.23 13.39
CA PRO A 338 23.46 11.95 14.15
C PRO A 338 24.87 11.41 13.86
N VAL A 339 25.87 12.30 13.89
CA VAL A 339 27.27 11.93 13.63
C VAL A 339 27.75 10.84 14.58
N SER A 340 27.36 10.93 15.86
CA SER A 340 27.65 9.93 16.90
C SER A 340 27.15 8.52 16.52
N ALA A 341 25.97 8.41 15.90
CA ALA A 341 25.43 7.14 15.41
C ALA A 341 26.16 6.65 14.15
N LEU A 342 26.54 7.56 13.24
CA LEU A 342 27.38 7.22 12.09
C LEU A 342 28.76 6.70 12.51
N GLU A 343 29.36 7.26 13.56
CA GLU A 343 30.62 6.79 14.13
C GLU A 343 30.49 5.35 14.66
N VAL A 344 29.41 5.03 15.38
CA VAL A 344 29.13 3.67 15.87
C VAL A 344 28.95 2.69 14.70
N LEU A 345 28.16 3.05 13.69
CA LEU A 345 27.92 2.19 12.52
C LEU A 345 29.20 1.96 11.71
N ALA A 346 30.01 3.01 11.51
CA ALA A 346 31.27 2.93 10.77
C ALA A 346 32.37 2.14 11.51
N ALA A 347 32.34 2.12 12.84
CA ALA A 347 33.26 1.33 13.66
C ALA A 347 32.80 -0.13 13.86
N GLY A 348 31.55 -0.45 13.52
CA GLY A 348 30.97 -1.78 13.69
C GLY A 348 31.60 -2.86 12.81
N ASN A 349 31.40 -4.13 13.18
CA ASN A 349 32.02 -5.28 12.49
C ASN A 349 31.31 -5.66 11.17
N ASP A 350 30.10 -5.18 10.93
CA ASP A 350 29.26 -5.56 9.79
C ASP A 350 29.60 -4.76 8.52
N SER A 351 30.17 -5.42 7.51
CA SER A 351 30.58 -4.78 6.26
C SER A 351 29.38 -4.29 5.43
N THR A 352 28.22 -4.92 5.52
CA THR A 352 27.02 -4.45 4.81
C THR A 352 26.54 -3.12 5.38
N VAL A 353 26.47 -3.01 6.72
CA VAL A 353 26.11 -1.76 7.41
C VAL A 353 27.11 -0.65 7.08
N ARG A 354 28.41 -0.94 7.20
CA ARG A 354 29.46 0.04 6.85
C ARG A 354 29.37 0.49 5.39
N GLY A 355 29.01 -0.42 4.47
CA GLY A 355 28.79 -0.09 3.06
C GLY A 355 27.62 0.86 2.83
N VAL A 356 26.51 0.68 3.55
CA VAL A 356 25.36 1.61 3.51
C VAL A 356 25.75 2.98 4.05
N VAL A 357 26.55 3.05 5.12
CA VAL A 357 27.07 4.32 5.64
C VAL A 357 28.00 5.00 4.63
N ALA A 358 28.82 4.22 3.91
CA ALA A 358 29.84 4.75 3.01
C ALA A 358 29.28 5.56 1.84
N VAL A 359 28.08 5.23 1.36
CA VAL A 359 27.42 5.91 0.23
C VAL A 359 26.70 7.22 0.62
N ARG A 360 26.63 7.53 1.91
CA ARG A 360 25.83 8.66 2.38
C ARG A 360 26.39 10.02 1.97
N PRO A 361 25.58 10.93 1.40
CA PRO A 361 26.05 12.24 0.98
C PRO A 361 26.35 13.19 2.15
N ASP A 362 25.78 12.93 3.34
CA ASP A 362 25.98 13.72 4.57
C ASP A 362 27.12 13.19 5.46
N LEU A 363 27.91 12.22 4.98
CA LEU A 363 28.97 11.59 5.75
C LEU A 363 30.10 12.59 6.08
N PRO A 364 30.49 12.78 7.36
CA PRO A 364 31.61 13.63 7.73
C PRO A 364 32.95 13.18 7.14
N ALA A 365 33.82 14.14 6.79
CA ALA A 365 35.11 13.86 6.16
C ALA A 365 36.02 12.84 6.91
N PRO A 366 36.08 12.82 8.26
CA PRO A 366 36.82 11.79 8.98
C PRO A 366 36.30 10.37 8.71
N LEU A 367 34.98 10.20 8.65
CA LEU A 367 34.34 8.90 8.38
C LEU A 367 34.47 8.49 6.92
N MET A 368 34.40 9.43 5.97
CA MET A 368 34.75 9.16 4.57
C MET A 368 36.17 8.60 4.46
N ALA A 369 37.14 9.24 5.12
CA ALA A 369 38.54 8.82 5.09
C ALA A 369 38.79 7.48 5.79
N GLN A 370 37.95 7.11 6.76
CA GLN A 370 37.95 5.79 7.40
C GLN A 370 37.43 4.71 6.43
N LEU A 371 36.24 4.90 5.87
CA LEU A 371 35.57 3.88 5.04
C LEU A 371 36.25 3.66 3.67
N VAL A 372 36.92 4.67 3.13
CA VAL A 372 37.79 4.52 1.95
C VAL A 372 38.99 3.63 2.22
N ARG A 373 39.40 3.48 3.48
CA ARG A 373 40.49 2.60 3.93
C ARG A 373 39.97 1.36 4.67
N ASP A 374 38.69 1.03 4.52
CA ASP A 374 38.08 -0.12 5.17
C ASP A 374 38.81 -1.41 4.79
N ALA A 375 38.95 -2.34 5.75
CA ALA A 375 39.58 -3.62 5.48
C ALA A 375 38.83 -4.43 4.40
N HIS A 376 37.50 -4.30 4.34
CA HIS A 376 36.66 -5.06 3.42
C HIS A 376 36.51 -4.35 2.06
N PRO A 377 36.86 -5.01 0.94
CA PRO A 377 36.84 -4.37 -0.39
C PRO A 377 35.45 -3.93 -0.83
N ASP A 378 34.37 -4.63 -0.43
CA ASP A 378 33.01 -4.18 -0.76
C ASP A 378 32.65 -2.83 -0.13
N VAL A 379 33.13 -2.54 1.09
CA VAL A 379 32.87 -1.23 1.73
C VAL A 379 33.58 -0.12 0.97
N ARG A 380 34.83 -0.35 0.57
CA ARG A 380 35.58 0.61 -0.26
C ARG A 380 34.94 0.79 -1.64
N ARG A 381 34.41 -0.29 -2.21
CA ARG A 381 33.67 -0.29 -3.49
C ARG A 381 32.40 0.53 -3.38
N THR A 382 31.63 0.38 -2.30
CA THR A 382 30.45 1.23 -2.04
C THR A 382 30.85 2.66 -1.75
N ALA A 383 31.93 2.92 -1.01
CA ALA A 383 32.43 4.27 -0.75
C ALA A 383 32.72 5.03 -2.06
N ALA A 384 33.20 4.34 -3.10
CA ALA A 384 33.45 4.93 -4.42
C ALA A 384 32.19 5.46 -5.12
N LEU A 385 30.99 5.07 -4.68
CA LEU A 385 29.70 5.57 -5.20
C LEU A 385 29.23 6.85 -4.48
N ASN A 386 29.98 7.31 -3.47
CA ASN A 386 29.64 8.52 -2.75
C ASN A 386 30.10 9.76 -3.53
N ASP A 387 29.15 10.44 -4.15
CA ASP A 387 29.40 11.63 -4.97
C ASP A 387 30.07 12.76 -4.20
N ALA A 388 30.01 12.80 -2.87
CA ALA A 388 30.58 13.85 -2.03
C ALA A 388 32.07 13.65 -1.70
N LEU A 389 32.71 12.55 -2.14
CA LEU A 389 34.12 12.28 -1.84
C LEU A 389 35.06 13.39 -2.33
N PRO A 390 36.00 13.87 -1.47
CA PRO A 390 37.09 14.75 -1.90
C PRO A 390 38.04 14.05 -2.87
N GLU A 391 38.65 14.82 -3.78
CA GLU A 391 39.60 14.31 -4.78
C GLU A 391 40.75 13.48 -4.19
N ALA A 392 41.21 13.82 -2.98
CA ALA A 392 42.27 13.08 -2.30
C ALA A 392 41.87 11.62 -2.00
N LEU A 393 40.60 11.40 -1.64
CA LEU A 393 40.06 10.06 -1.36
C LEU A 393 39.75 9.31 -2.66
N LEU A 394 39.27 10.00 -3.71
CA LEU A 394 39.12 9.39 -5.04
C LEU A 394 40.46 8.89 -5.60
N ARG A 395 41.54 9.66 -5.42
CA ARG A 395 42.91 9.22 -5.77
C ARG A 395 43.33 7.98 -5.00
N ALA A 396 42.99 7.88 -3.71
CA ALA A 396 43.29 6.70 -2.91
C ALA A 396 42.56 5.45 -3.42
N LEU A 397 41.27 5.57 -3.75
CA LEU A 397 40.48 4.46 -4.32
C LEU A 397 40.93 4.06 -5.73
N ALA A 398 41.41 5.01 -6.53
CA ALA A 398 41.95 4.73 -7.86
C ALA A 398 43.24 3.89 -7.80
N ALA A 399 43.99 3.97 -6.69
CA ALA A 399 45.16 3.16 -6.42
C ALA A 399 44.87 1.92 -5.55
N ASP A 400 43.59 1.54 -5.38
CA ASP A 400 43.20 0.42 -4.51
C ASP A 400 43.74 -0.92 -5.04
N ALA A 401 44.18 -1.80 -4.14
CA ALA A 401 44.66 -3.13 -4.52
C ALA A 401 43.56 -4.00 -5.16
N HIS A 402 42.28 -3.75 -4.85
CA HIS A 402 41.17 -4.55 -5.33
C HIS A 402 40.57 -3.99 -6.63
N VAL A 403 40.63 -4.78 -7.70
CA VAL A 403 40.13 -4.42 -9.04
C VAL A 403 38.69 -3.90 -9.03
N GLY A 404 37.81 -4.53 -8.24
CA GLY A 404 36.41 -4.10 -8.13
C GLY A 404 36.24 -2.68 -7.59
N VAL A 405 37.13 -2.22 -6.71
CA VAL A 405 37.10 -0.86 -6.15
C VAL A 405 37.56 0.14 -7.21
N ARG A 406 38.68 -0.16 -7.89
CA ARG A 406 39.20 0.65 -9.00
C ARG A 406 38.19 0.80 -10.14
N ARG A 407 37.46 -0.28 -10.46
CA ARG A 407 36.39 -0.26 -11.47
C ARG A 407 35.19 0.59 -11.05
N SER A 408 34.83 0.60 -9.76
CA SER A 408 33.74 1.46 -9.27
C SER A 408 34.13 2.93 -9.25
N VAL A 409 35.32 3.28 -8.75
CA VAL A 409 35.77 4.68 -8.76
C VAL A 409 35.97 5.21 -10.18
N ALA A 410 36.34 4.35 -11.15
CA ALA A 410 36.43 4.70 -12.58
C ALA A 410 35.13 5.30 -13.17
N GLN A 411 33.98 5.00 -12.56
CA GLN A 411 32.67 5.53 -12.98
C GLN A 411 32.35 6.90 -12.36
N HIS A 412 33.15 7.39 -11.41
CA HIS A 412 32.85 8.61 -10.68
C HIS A 412 33.09 9.86 -11.55
N ASP A 413 32.12 10.77 -11.61
CA ASP A 413 32.16 11.91 -12.54
C ASP A 413 33.28 12.91 -12.21
N ARG A 414 33.58 13.09 -10.92
CA ARG A 414 34.58 14.06 -10.43
C ARG A 414 35.97 13.47 -10.24
N LEU A 415 36.34 12.44 -11.01
CA LEU A 415 37.67 11.85 -10.93
C LEU A 415 38.73 12.90 -11.30
N PRO A 416 39.76 13.10 -10.48
CA PRO A 416 40.85 14.01 -10.83
C PRO A 416 41.69 13.42 -11.97
N ASP A 417 42.20 14.30 -12.84
CA ASP A 417 43.03 14.01 -14.01
C ASP A 417 44.14 12.97 -13.79
N ALA A 418 44.81 13.03 -12.64
CA ALA A 418 45.87 12.08 -12.28
C ALA A 418 45.32 10.66 -12.06
N ALA A 419 44.15 10.53 -11.43
CA ALA A 419 43.49 9.25 -11.22
C ALA A 419 42.93 8.69 -12.53
N LEU A 420 42.35 9.52 -13.40
CA LEU A 420 41.91 9.13 -14.74
C LEU A 420 43.05 8.51 -15.55
N ARG A 421 44.21 9.18 -15.59
CA ARG A 421 45.40 8.68 -16.30
C ARG A 421 45.92 7.37 -15.71
N ALA A 422 45.93 7.24 -14.38
CA ALA A 422 46.34 6.01 -13.72
C ALA A 422 45.41 4.83 -14.07
N LEU A 423 44.09 5.05 -14.04
CA LEU A 423 43.10 4.02 -14.36
C LEU A 423 43.03 3.69 -15.85
N ALA A 424 43.37 4.62 -16.74
CA ALA A 424 43.52 4.35 -18.17
C ALA A 424 44.70 3.41 -18.47
N ALA A 425 45.72 3.39 -17.60
CA ALA A 425 46.87 2.50 -17.68
C ALA A 425 46.77 1.31 -16.71
N ASP A 426 45.58 1.04 -16.16
CA ASP A 426 45.38 -0.03 -15.17
C ASP A 426 45.72 -1.40 -15.76
N GLU A 427 46.25 -2.30 -14.93
CA GLU A 427 46.56 -3.67 -15.34
C GLU A 427 45.29 -4.45 -15.76
N ASP A 428 44.15 -4.16 -15.14
CA ASP A 428 42.88 -4.84 -15.40
C ASP A 428 42.15 -4.23 -16.61
N ALA A 429 41.88 -5.08 -17.60
CA ALA A 429 41.17 -4.68 -18.82
C ALA A 429 39.76 -4.15 -18.53
N GLY A 430 39.07 -4.63 -17.50
CA GLY A 430 37.73 -4.15 -17.16
C GLY A 430 37.72 -2.74 -16.56
N VAL A 431 38.76 -2.35 -15.81
CA VAL A 431 38.95 -0.96 -15.36
C VAL A 431 39.20 -0.04 -16.55
N ARG A 432 40.14 -0.42 -17.43
CA ARG A 432 40.45 0.35 -18.64
C ARG A 432 39.24 0.50 -19.58
N LEU A 433 38.42 -0.55 -19.72
CA LEU A 433 37.18 -0.50 -20.50
C LEU A 433 36.18 0.53 -19.96
N VAL A 434 36.00 0.60 -18.64
CA VAL A 434 35.11 1.60 -18.01
C VAL A 434 35.63 3.02 -18.26
N ILE A 435 36.95 3.23 -18.17
CA ILE A 435 37.54 4.53 -18.50
C ILE A 435 37.34 4.87 -19.97
N ALA A 436 37.56 3.93 -20.90
CA ALA A 436 37.40 4.14 -22.34
C ALA A 436 35.99 4.57 -22.74
N ALA A 437 34.96 4.11 -22.01
CA ALA A 437 33.56 4.49 -22.23
C ALA A 437 33.21 5.92 -21.74
N ARG A 438 34.12 6.61 -21.05
CA ARG A 438 33.86 7.96 -20.52
C ARG A 438 33.88 9.03 -21.62
N ALA A 439 32.91 9.94 -21.56
CA ALA A 439 32.82 11.07 -22.49
C ALA A 439 33.85 12.17 -22.22
N ASP A 440 34.28 12.33 -20.95
CA ASP A 440 35.10 13.43 -20.44
C ASP A 440 36.62 13.17 -20.49
N LEU A 441 37.07 12.15 -21.24
CA LEU A 441 38.49 11.82 -21.31
C LEU A 441 39.33 12.92 -21.97
N PRO A 442 40.49 13.28 -21.39
CA PRO A 442 41.50 14.07 -22.09
C PRO A 442 41.92 13.42 -23.41
N ALA A 443 42.16 14.23 -24.44
CA ALA A 443 42.45 13.74 -25.79
C ALA A 443 43.70 12.84 -25.86
N ASP A 444 44.72 13.13 -25.05
CA ASP A 444 45.93 12.31 -24.90
C ASP A 444 45.61 10.93 -24.34
N VAL A 445 44.74 10.86 -23.32
CA VAL A 445 44.33 9.61 -22.69
C VAL A 445 43.47 8.77 -23.63
N ARG A 446 42.54 9.40 -24.35
CA ARG A 446 41.72 8.73 -25.36
C ARG A 446 42.57 8.15 -26.48
N ALA A 447 43.54 8.92 -26.98
CA ALA A 447 44.47 8.45 -28.02
C ALA A 447 45.31 7.25 -27.54
N ALA A 448 45.73 7.23 -26.27
CA ALA A 448 46.43 6.09 -25.70
C ALA A 448 45.55 4.82 -25.66
N LEU A 449 44.29 4.95 -25.22
CA LEU A 449 43.34 3.82 -25.14
C LEU A 449 42.91 3.27 -26.51
N GLN A 450 42.93 4.08 -27.58
CA GLN A 450 42.72 3.59 -28.96
C GLN A 450 43.81 2.62 -29.44
N HIS A 451 44.96 2.61 -28.77
CA HIS A 451 46.07 1.69 -29.03
C HIS A 451 46.16 0.60 -27.95
N ASP A 452 45.11 0.40 -27.14
CA ASP A 452 45.09 -0.64 -26.11
C ASP A 452 45.22 -2.04 -26.75
N PRO A 453 45.99 -2.97 -26.14
CA PRO A 453 46.11 -4.34 -26.64
C PRO A 453 44.78 -5.11 -26.65
N ASN A 454 43.77 -4.69 -25.88
CA ASN A 454 42.44 -5.27 -25.93
C ASN A 454 41.57 -4.57 -27.00
N PRO A 455 41.14 -5.27 -28.05
CA PRO A 455 40.39 -4.67 -29.16
C PRO A 455 39.06 -4.04 -28.73
N LEU A 456 38.41 -4.55 -27.68
CA LEU A 456 37.15 -3.98 -27.18
C LEU A 456 37.37 -2.58 -26.58
N ILE A 457 38.50 -2.37 -25.91
CA ILE A 457 38.84 -1.09 -25.28
C ILE A 457 39.22 -0.08 -26.35
N ALA A 458 40.03 -0.50 -27.33
CA ALA A 458 40.40 0.33 -28.46
C ALA A 458 39.18 0.78 -29.28
N GLU A 459 38.23 -0.13 -29.52
CA GLU A 459 36.98 0.18 -30.22
C GLU A 459 36.10 1.15 -29.41
N GLU A 460 35.94 0.92 -28.11
CA GLU A 460 35.13 1.78 -27.25
C GLU A 460 35.72 3.20 -27.13
N ALA A 461 37.04 3.32 -26.98
CA ALA A 461 37.74 4.60 -26.99
C ALA A 461 37.65 5.34 -28.34
N ALA A 462 37.49 4.61 -29.46
CA ALA A 462 37.24 5.20 -30.76
C ALA A 462 35.79 5.71 -30.90
N ARG A 463 34.81 5.01 -30.33
CA ARG A 463 33.39 5.42 -30.32
C ARG A 463 33.11 6.64 -29.44
N GLY A 464 33.75 6.74 -28.28
CA GLY A 464 33.58 7.88 -27.35
C GLY A 464 34.09 9.23 -27.89
N GLY A 465 34.70 9.25 -29.08
CA GLY A 465 35.23 10.43 -29.76
C GLY A 465 34.29 11.15 -30.72
N THR A 466 33.09 10.60 -30.98
CA THR A 466 32.11 11.21 -31.87
C THR A 466 30.96 11.84 -31.06
N PRO A 467 30.63 13.13 -31.27
CA PRO A 467 29.51 13.79 -30.59
C PRO A 467 28.14 13.19 -30.95
#